data_AF-A0A924HAM7-F1
#
_entry.id   AF-A0A924HAM7-F1
#
_cell.length_a   1.000
_cell.length_b   1.000
_cell.length_c   1.000
_cell.angle_alpha   90.00
_cell.angle_beta   90.00
_cell.angle_gamma   90.00
#
_symmetry.space_group_name_H-M   'P 1'
#
loop_
_entity.id
_entity.type
_entity.pdbx_description
1 polymer ?
#
loop_
_entity_poly.entity_id
_entity_poly.type
_entity_poly.pdbx_seq_one_letter_code
_entity_poly.pdbx_strand_id
1 'polypeptide(L)'
;MLDDIKKTLWATADKLRANMDAAEYKHLVLGLIFVKYISDTFAARRAEVAARLADPKDEYFFEGATPDNLAAELEDRDYYKSVNVFWVPEAARWEALRAAAKQPDIGKRIDEALTLVEVENPKLKGILDKRYARAQLPDGKLGELVDLISTIGFGDNPSTARDILGQVYEYFLGMFASAEGKRGGQFYTPASIVKTLVAVLNPHSGKVYDPCCGSGGMFVQSEKFIEAHGGKLGDVSIYGQEANPTTWRLAAMNLAIRGIDFNLGREPADTFVLNQHKD
;
A
#
# COMPACT_ATOMS: atom_id res chain seq x y z
N MET A 1 -22.36 3.26 2.82
CA MET A 1 -21.37 3.49 3.89
C MET A 1 -19.95 3.55 3.35
N LEU A 2 -19.34 2.46 2.85
CA LEU A 2 -17.96 2.51 2.32
C LEU A 2 -17.82 3.38 1.05
N ASP A 3 -18.79 3.32 0.14
CA ASP A 3 -18.77 4.16 -1.07
C ASP A 3 -18.94 5.66 -0.75
N ASP A 4 -19.67 5.98 0.33
CA ASP A 4 -19.83 7.36 0.79
C ASP A 4 -18.54 7.88 1.44
N ILE A 5 -17.82 7.00 2.16
CA ILE A 5 -16.48 7.30 2.69
C ILE A 5 -15.51 7.56 1.54
N LYS A 6 -15.44 6.66 0.54
CA LYS A 6 -14.59 6.83 -0.66
C LYS A 6 -14.88 8.15 -1.38
N LYS A 7 -16.15 8.48 -1.60
CA LYS A 7 -16.57 9.74 -2.23
C LYS A 7 -16.21 10.96 -1.39
N THR A 8 -16.44 10.90 -0.08
CA THR A 8 -16.12 12.01 0.84
C THR A 8 -14.62 12.26 0.92
N LEU A 9 -13.83 11.20 1.05
CA LEU A 9 -12.36 11.27 1.05
C LEU A 9 -11.85 11.86 -0.27
N TRP A 10 -12.34 11.38 -1.40
CA TRP A 10 -11.96 11.93 -2.71
C TRP A 10 -12.37 13.39 -2.87
N ALA A 11 -13.61 13.75 -2.53
CA ALA A 11 -14.08 15.13 -2.63
C ALA A 11 -13.25 16.08 -1.76
N THR A 12 -12.77 15.60 -0.62
CA THR A 12 -11.93 16.40 0.28
C THR A 12 -10.49 16.48 -0.22
N ALA A 13 -9.95 15.37 -0.74
CA ALA A 13 -8.65 15.34 -1.38
C ALA A 13 -8.61 16.19 -2.66
N ASP A 14 -9.67 16.20 -3.48
CA ASP A 14 -9.76 17.00 -4.71
C ASP A 14 -9.82 18.50 -4.41
N LYS A 15 -10.41 18.92 -3.28
CA LYS A 15 -10.34 20.32 -2.83
C LYS A 15 -8.90 20.75 -2.52
N LEU A 16 -8.10 19.87 -1.94
CA LEU A 16 -6.68 20.12 -1.66
C LEU A 16 -5.83 20.13 -2.95
N ARG A 17 -6.31 19.49 -4.03
CA ARG A 17 -5.66 19.45 -5.34
C ARG A 17 -5.66 20.78 -6.08
N ALA A 18 -6.53 21.75 -5.74
CA ALA A 18 -6.79 22.94 -6.56
C ALA A 18 -5.54 23.73 -7.01
N ASN A 19 -4.41 23.54 -6.33
CA ASN A 19 -3.13 24.21 -6.63
C ASN A 19 -2.07 23.31 -7.30
N MET A 20 -2.38 22.08 -7.71
CA MET A 20 -1.39 21.13 -8.25
C MET A 20 -1.94 20.26 -9.40
N ASP A 21 -1.05 19.80 -10.28
CA ASP A 21 -1.43 18.87 -11.34
C ASP A 21 -1.85 17.50 -10.75
N ALA A 22 -2.82 16.85 -11.38
CA ALA A 22 -3.35 15.58 -10.91
C ALA A 22 -2.28 14.49 -10.89
N ALA A 23 -1.34 14.54 -11.84
CA ALA A 23 -0.23 13.59 -11.92
C ALA A 23 0.71 13.68 -10.72
N GLU A 24 1.05 14.89 -10.27
CA GLU A 24 1.88 15.06 -9.06
C GLU A 24 1.09 14.75 -7.79
N TYR A 25 -0.17 15.15 -7.73
CA TYR A 25 -0.98 15.02 -6.52
C TYR A 25 -1.32 13.56 -6.19
N LYS A 26 -1.49 12.72 -7.22
CA LYS A 26 -1.75 11.29 -7.00
C LYS A 26 -0.65 10.62 -6.19
N HIS A 27 0.60 11.01 -6.37
CA HIS A 27 1.74 10.43 -5.65
C HIS A 27 1.70 10.73 -4.17
N LEU A 28 1.41 11.98 -3.83
CA LEU A 28 1.34 12.40 -2.43
C LEU A 28 0.20 11.68 -1.70
N VAL A 29 -0.99 11.65 -2.32
CA VAL A 29 -2.18 11.04 -1.71
C VAL A 29 -2.02 9.52 -1.60
N LEU A 30 -1.68 8.83 -2.70
CA LEU A 30 -1.53 7.36 -2.69
C LEU A 30 -0.36 6.92 -1.80
N GLY A 31 0.75 7.67 -1.79
CA GLY A 31 1.87 7.40 -0.90
C GLY A 31 1.48 7.55 0.58
N LEU A 32 0.70 8.58 0.96
CA LEU A 32 0.25 8.73 2.34
C LEU A 32 -0.77 7.66 2.76
N ILE A 33 -1.67 7.27 1.86
CA ILE A 33 -2.58 6.13 2.10
C ILE A 33 -1.77 4.85 2.33
N PHE A 34 -0.70 4.65 1.56
CA PHE A 34 0.21 3.52 1.74
C PHE A 34 0.92 3.56 3.11
N VAL A 35 1.46 4.71 3.54
CA VAL A 35 2.10 4.86 4.86
C VAL A 35 1.12 4.60 6.00
N LYS A 36 -0.11 5.11 5.88
CA LYS A 36 -1.19 4.81 6.83
C LYS A 36 -1.44 3.32 6.89
N TYR A 37 -1.60 2.67 5.74
CA TYR A 37 -1.84 1.22 5.66
C TYR A 37 -0.78 0.40 6.38
N ILE A 38 0.51 0.62 6.06
CA ILE A 38 1.58 -0.17 6.66
C ILE A 38 1.70 0.10 8.15
N SER A 39 1.50 1.35 8.59
CA SER A 39 1.58 1.73 10.00
C SER A 39 0.49 1.06 10.83
N ASP A 40 -0.73 1.02 10.31
CA ASP A 40 -1.87 0.48 11.03
C ASP A 40 -1.87 -1.05 11.03
N THR A 41 -1.47 -1.65 9.92
CA THR A 41 -1.26 -3.10 9.86
C THR A 41 -0.15 -3.53 10.82
N PHE A 42 0.94 -2.75 10.89
CA PHE A 42 2.03 -2.97 11.85
C PHE A 42 1.55 -2.83 13.30
N ALA A 43 0.82 -1.75 13.62
CA ALA A 43 0.30 -1.52 14.97
C ALA A 43 -0.66 -2.63 15.42
N ALA A 44 -1.54 -3.06 14.53
CA ALA A 44 -2.49 -4.14 14.81
C ALA A 44 -1.77 -5.48 15.01
N ARG A 45 -0.78 -5.78 14.16
CA ARG A 45 0.06 -6.99 14.34
C ARG A 45 0.85 -6.95 15.63
N ARG A 46 1.45 -5.80 15.98
CA ARG A 46 2.19 -5.63 17.23
C ARG A 46 1.28 -5.85 18.45
N ALA A 47 0.04 -5.37 18.41
CA ALA A 47 -0.94 -5.60 19.47
C ALA A 47 -1.35 -7.08 19.57
N GLU A 48 -1.54 -7.76 18.44
CA GLU A 48 -1.79 -9.21 18.39
C GLU A 48 -0.64 -10.00 19.01
N VAL A 49 0.61 -9.73 18.58
CA VAL A 49 1.81 -10.41 19.12
C VAL A 49 1.92 -10.16 20.62
N ALA A 50 1.71 -8.92 21.08
CA ALA A 50 1.74 -8.61 22.51
C ALA A 50 0.69 -9.40 23.31
N ALA A 51 -0.52 -9.59 22.76
CA ALA A 51 -1.55 -10.40 23.39
C ALA A 51 -1.17 -11.88 23.44
N ARG A 52 -0.58 -12.42 22.36
CA ARG A 52 -0.11 -13.82 22.28
C ARG A 52 1.03 -14.11 23.25
N LEU A 53 2.01 -13.20 23.33
CA LEU A 53 3.11 -13.30 24.30
C LEU A 53 2.61 -13.28 25.75
N ALA A 54 1.44 -12.69 26.01
CA ALA A 54 0.85 -12.57 27.35
C ALA A 54 -0.15 -13.67 27.72
N ASP A 55 -0.59 -14.52 26.78
CA ASP A 55 -1.57 -15.58 27.02
C ASP A 55 -0.88 -16.90 27.39
N PRO A 56 -1.02 -17.44 28.62
CA PRO A 56 -0.41 -18.70 29.04
C PRO A 56 -0.82 -19.93 28.22
N LYS A 57 -1.83 -19.82 27.37
CA LYS A 57 -2.33 -20.89 26.50
C LYS A 57 -1.83 -20.78 25.06
N ASP A 58 -1.18 -19.68 24.69
CA ASP A 58 -0.62 -19.49 23.35
C ASP A 58 0.78 -20.12 23.26
N GLU A 59 1.14 -20.59 22.08
CA GLU A 59 2.46 -21.16 21.80
C GLU A 59 3.60 -20.14 21.96
N TYR A 60 3.30 -18.85 21.79
CA TYR A 60 4.27 -17.76 21.97
C TYR A 60 4.32 -17.22 23.40
N PHE A 61 3.63 -17.84 24.36
CA PHE A 61 3.62 -17.32 25.73
C PHE A 61 5.02 -17.09 26.28
N PHE A 62 5.30 -15.85 26.68
CA PHE A 62 6.58 -15.48 27.28
C PHE A 62 6.45 -15.50 28.81
N GLU A 63 6.72 -16.68 29.40
CA GLU A 63 6.67 -16.87 30.84
C GLU A 63 7.68 -15.95 31.57
N GLY A 64 7.19 -15.21 32.57
CA GLY A 64 8.03 -14.30 33.37
C GLY A 64 8.46 -13.02 32.65
N ALA A 65 7.82 -12.65 31.53
CA ALA A 65 8.12 -11.42 30.82
C ALA A 65 7.97 -10.17 31.72
N THR A 66 9.02 -9.35 31.80
CA THR A 66 8.91 -7.98 32.32
C THR A 66 8.56 -7.02 31.17
N PRO A 67 8.06 -5.80 31.46
CA PRO A 67 7.76 -4.81 30.42
C PRO A 67 8.92 -4.54 29.45
N ASP A 68 10.17 -4.55 29.94
CA ASP A 68 11.35 -4.27 29.12
C ASP A 68 11.67 -5.44 28.17
N ASN A 69 11.58 -6.67 28.67
CA ASN A 69 11.82 -7.89 27.89
C ASN A 69 10.75 -8.05 26.83
N LEU A 70 9.48 -7.78 27.20
CA LEU A 70 8.35 -7.84 26.27
C LEU A 70 8.49 -6.79 25.17
N ALA A 71 8.95 -5.59 25.50
CA ALA A 71 9.21 -4.54 24.52
C ALA A 71 10.32 -4.96 23.54
N ALA A 72 11.39 -5.60 24.03
CA ALA A 72 12.46 -6.14 23.19
C ALA A 72 11.97 -7.32 22.32
N GLU A 73 11.12 -8.20 22.84
CA GLU A 73 10.55 -9.33 22.10
C GLU A 73 9.64 -8.84 20.95
N LEU A 74 8.86 -7.78 21.18
CA LEU A 74 8.04 -7.14 20.15
C LEU A 74 8.86 -6.49 19.03
N GLU A 75 10.17 -6.35 19.22
CA GLU A 75 11.11 -5.90 18.19
C GLU A 75 11.63 -7.05 17.32
N ASP A 76 11.25 -8.31 17.54
CA ASP A 76 11.60 -9.38 16.60
C ASP A 76 10.82 -9.24 15.28
N ARG A 77 11.56 -9.10 14.18
CA ARG A 77 11.02 -8.88 12.83
C ARG A 77 10.27 -10.12 12.31
N ASP A 78 10.58 -11.32 12.79
CA ASP A 78 9.99 -12.56 12.28
C ASP A 78 8.50 -12.68 12.59
N TYR A 79 8.04 -12.10 13.71
CA TYR A 79 6.61 -12.01 14.04
C TYR A 79 5.79 -11.25 12.99
N TYR A 80 6.41 -10.32 12.25
CA TYR A 80 5.76 -9.49 11.25
C TYR A 80 5.95 -10.05 9.85
N LYS A 81 7.18 -10.49 9.54
CA LYS A 81 7.54 -11.04 8.23
C LYS A 81 6.77 -12.32 7.90
N SER A 82 6.53 -13.18 8.88
CA SER A 82 5.79 -14.45 8.71
C SER A 82 4.36 -14.29 8.21
N VAL A 83 3.75 -13.10 8.39
CA VAL A 83 2.38 -12.79 7.98
C VAL A 83 2.31 -11.64 6.97
N ASN A 84 3.42 -11.37 6.27
CA ASN A 84 3.54 -10.31 5.25
C ASN A 84 3.20 -8.90 5.78
N VAL A 85 3.56 -8.60 7.03
CA VAL A 85 3.45 -7.25 7.60
C VAL A 85 4.81 -6.57 7.51
N PHE A 86 4.84 -5.38 6.91
CA PHE A 86 6.05 -4.56 6.83
C PHE A 86 6.44 -4.06 8.22
N TRP A 87 7.75 -4.04 8.49
CA TRP A 87 8.28 -3.45 9.70
C TRP A 87 8.21 -1.92 9.61
N VAL A 88 7.66 -1.26 10.63
CA VAL A 88 7.54 0.21 10.63
C VAL A 88 8.27 0.79 11.86
N PRO A 89 9.45 1.41 11.66
CA PRO A 89 10.19 2.09 12.72
C PRO A 89 9.33 3.13 13.44
N GLU A 90 9.60 3.35 14.72
CA GLU A 90 8.80 4.26 15.55
C GLU A 90 8.65 5.66 14.94
N ALA A 91 9.74 6.23 14.44
CA ALA A 91 9.75 7.54 13.78
C ALA A 91 8.93 7.59 12.47
N ALA A 92 8.65 6.43 11.87
CA ALA A 92 7.88 6.29 10.63
C ALA A 92 6.42 5.86 10.85
N ARG A 93 6.00 5.59 12.09
CA ARG A 93 4.62 5.23 12.43
C ARG A 93 3.70 6.41 12.17
N TRP A 94 2.50 6.14 11.66
CA TRP A 94 1.52 7.17 11.31
C TRP A 94 1.24 8.18 12.42
N GLU A 95 1.12 7.73 13.67
CA GLU A 95 0.83 8.65 14.79
C GLU A 95 1.94 9.67 15.03
N ALA A 96 3.21 9.35 14.74
CA ALA A 96 4.31 10.32 14.82
C ALA A 96 4.19 11.39 13.73
N LEU A 97 3.81 11.00 12.50
CA LEU A 97 3.56 11.92 11.40
C LEU A 97 2.33 12.80 11.66
N ARG A 98 1.25 12.19 12.18
CA ARG A 98 0.01 12.89 12.55
C ARG A 98 0.24 13.92 13.65
N ALA A 99 1.00 13.58 14.69
CA ALA A 99 1.37 14.51 15.75
C ALA A 99 2.17 15.72 15.22
N ALA A 100 2.94 15.50 14.15
CA ALA A 100 3.73 16.53 13.48
C ALA A 100 3.00 17.21 12.30
N ALA A 101 1.73 16.88 12.01
CA ALA A 101 1.04 17.33 10.78
C ALA A 101 1.01 18.86 10.60
N LYS A 102 0.95 19.60 11.72
CA LYS A 102 0.91 21.07 11.72
C LYS A 102 2.29 21.73 11.65
N GLN A 103 3.37 20.95 11.69
CA GLN A 103 4.73 21.47 11.67
C GLN A 103 5.12 21.87 10.23
N PRO A 104 5.87 22.97 10.04
CA PRO A 104 6.28 23.43 8.73
C PRO A 104 7.23 22.45 8.01
N ASP A 105 7.91 21.58 8.76
CA ASP A 105 8.83 20.57 8.24
C ASP A 105 8.16 19.20 7.99
N ILE A 106 6.83 19.11 8.01
CA ILE A 106 6.08 17.84 7.84
C ILE A 106 6.48 17.09 6.56
N GLY A 107 6.71 17.78 5.45
CA GLY A 107 7.16 17.14 4.21
C GLY A 107 8.50 16.42 4.35
N LYS A 108 9.45 17.03 5.08
CA LYS A 108 10.76 16.42 5.36
C LYS A 108 10.60 15.20 6.27
N ARG A 109 9.74 15.28 7.28
CA ARG A 109 9.47 14.15 8.20
C ARG A 109 8.86 12.95 7.48
N ILE A 110 7.96 13.19 6.52
CA ILE A 110 7.40 12.13 5.68
C ILE A 110 8.49 11.48 4.82
N ASP A 111 9.36 12.28 4.18
CA ASP A 111 10.47 11.75 3.37
C ASP A 111 11.45 10.91 4.21
N GLU A 112 11.75 11.33 5.43
CA GLU A 112 12.59 10.59 6.39
C GLU A 112 11.91 9.29 6.84
N ALA A 113 10.63 9.33 7.19
CA ALA A 113 9.83 8.16 7.57
C ALA A 113 9.81 7.11 6.45
N LEU A 114 9.54 7.53 5.22
CA LEU A 114 9.55 6.65 4.04
C LEU A 114 10.93 6.05 3.78
N THR A 115 11.99 6.82 3.99
CA THR A 115 13.37 6.32 3.88
C THR A 115 13.64 5.21 4.90
N LEU A 116 13.24 5.42 6.17
CA LEU A 116 13.37 4.40 7.22
C LEU A 116 12.59 3.12 6.90
N VAL A 117 11.37 3.26 6.37
CA VAL A 117 10.56 2.12 5.93
C VAL A 117 11.26 1.35 4.81
N GLU A 118 11.79 2.02 3.78
CA GLU A 118 12.48 1.31 2.69
C GLU A 118 13.75 0.58 3.16
N VAL A 119 14.48 1.14 4.12
CA VAL A 119 15.70 0.50 4.68
C VAL A 119 15.37 -0.80 5.39
N GLU A 120 14.31 -0.83 6.19
CA GLU A 120 13.90 -2.01 6.94
C GLU A 120 13.13 -3.04 6.09
N ASN A 121 12.62 -2.63 4.92
CA ASN A 121 11.78 -3.47 4.07
C ASN A 121 12.37 -3.54 2.66
N PRO A 122 13.25 -4.52 2.36
CA PRO A 122 13.89 -4.65 1.05
C PRO A 122 12.90 -4.73 -0.12
N LYS A 123 11.71 -5.29 0.09
CA LYS A 123 10.61 -5.37 -0.89
C LYS A 123 10.08 -4.00 -1.32
N LEU A 124 10.33 -2.93 -0.56
CA LEU A 124 9.86 -1.56 -0.84
C LEU A 124 10.96 -0.66 -1.41
N LYS A 125 12.18 -1.16 -1.60
CA LYS A 125 13.31 -0.34 -2.05
C LYS A 125 13.04 0.32 -3.41
N GLY A 126 13.02 1.65 -3.43
CA GLY A 126 12.81 2.45 -4.64
C GLY A 126 11.35 2.55 -5.10
N ILE A 127 10.42 1.99 -4.32
CA ILE A 127 8.98 2.02 -4.59
C ILE A 127 8.33 3.28 -4.02
N LEU A 128 8.81 3.78 -2.88
CA LEU A 128 8.18 4.89 -2.18
C LEU A 128 8.70 6.23 -2.71
N ASP A 129 7.78 7.11 -3.08
CA ASP A 129 8.12 8.46 -3.54
C ASP A 129 8.45 9.37 -2.36
N LYS A 130 9.67 9.91 -2.31
CA LYS A 130 10.24 10.67 -1.18
C LYS A 130 10.45 12.13 -1.56
N ARG A 131 9.44 12.74 -2.18
CA ARG A 131 9.48 14.13 -2.69
C ARG A 131 8.45 15.02 -1.99
N TYR A 132 8.04 14.69 -0.77
CA TYR A 132 7.05 15.46 -0.02
C TYR A 132 7.57 16.83 0.38
N ALA A 133 8.84 16.95 0.78
CA ALA A 133 9.46 18.25 1.10
C ALA A 133 9.62 19.17 -0.12
N ARG A 134 9.58 18.61 -1.33
CA ARG A 134 9.72 19.35 -2.60
C ARG A 134 8.38 19.60 -3.29
N ALA A 135 7.29 19.06 -2.74
CA ALA A 135 5.96 19.28 -3.28
C ALA A 135 5.62 20.77 -3.20
N GLN A 136 5.19 21.36 -4.33
CA GLN A 136 4.78 22.76 -4.40
C GLN A 136 3.36 22.92 -3.85
N LEU A 137 3.18 22.60 -2.56
CA LEU A 137 1.93 22.78 -1.86
C LEU A 137 1.97 24.06 -1.02
N PRO A 138 0.87 24.83 -0.94
CA PRO A 138 0.75 25.90 0.04
C PRO A 138 0.98 25.39 1.46
N ASP A 139 1.54 26.25 2.31
CA ASP A 139 1.78 25.95 3.71
C ASP A 139 0.53 25.38 4.40
N GLY A 140 0.73 24.32 5.19
CA GLY A 140 -0.35 23.63 5.91
C GLY A 140 -1.17 22.63 5.09
N LYS A 141 -1.16 22.68 3.75
CA LYS A 141 -1.96 21.75 2.92
C LYS A 141 -1.55 20.29 3.06
N LEU A 142 -0.26 20.03 3.21
CA LEU A 142 0.23 18.68 3.47
C LEU A 142 -0.23 18.17 4.84
N GLY A 143 -0.28 19.05 5.84
CA GLY A 143 -0.83 18.75 7.17
C GLY A 143 -2.33 18.43 7.11
N GLU A 144 -3.11 19.24 6.39
CA GLU A 144 -4.54 18.98 6.15
C GLU A 144 -4.76 17.61 5.46
N LEU A 145 -3.87 17.22 4.55
CA LEU A 145 -3.94 15.92 3.88
C LEU A 145 -3.65 14.77 4.86
N VAL A 146 -2.66 14.92 5.75
CA VAL A 146 -2.39 13.95 6.82
C VAL A 146 -3.59 13.84 7.77
N ASP A 147 -4.20 14.95 8.17
CA ASP A 147 -5.40 14.95 9.02
C ASP A 147 -6.58 14.27 8.31
N LEU A 148 -6.79 14.56 7.02
CA LEU A 148 -7.83 13.91 6.21
C LEU A 148 -7.63 12.39 6.16
N ILE A 149 -6.42 11.92 5.86
CA ILE A 149 -6.13 10.48 5.79
C ILE A 149 -6.25 9.82 7.17
N SER A 150 -6.02 10.58 8.24
CA SER A 150 -6.22 10.10 9.62
C SER A 150 -7.70 9.85 9.96
N THR A 151 -8.65 10.40 9.19
CA THR A 151 -10.09 10.10 9.37
C THR A 151 -10.49 8.72 8.84
N ILE A 152 -9.61 8.09 8.06
CA ILE A 152 -9.82 6.73 7.57
C ILE A 152 -9.61 5.78 8.77
N GLY A 153 -10.72 5.46 9.43
CA GLY A 153 -10.75 4.52 10.54
C GLY A 153 -10.69 3.09 10.04
N PHE A 154 -9.76 2.32 10.61
CA PHE A 154 -9.70 0.89 10.45
C PHE A 154 -10.46 0.27 11.60
N GLY A 155 -11.52 -0.46 11.30
CA GLY A 155 -12.25 -1.19 12.34
C GLY A 155 -11.31 -2.13 13.11
N ASP A 156 -11.80 -2.68 14.22
CA ASP A 156 -10.98 -3.41 15.20
C ASP A 156 -10.29 -4.69 14.66
N ASN A 157 -10.61 -5.12 13.44
CA ASN A 157 -10.04 -6.31 12.80
C ASN A 157 -9.01 -5.94 11.71
N PRO A 158 -7.74 -6.39 11.82
CA PRO A 158 -6.69 -6.20 10.81
C PRO A 158 -7.08 -6.64 9.38
N SER A 159 -7.86 -7.73 9.25
CA SER A 159 -8.31 -8.25 7.95
C SER A 159 -9.31 -7.30 7.28
N THR A 160 -10.30 -6.83 8.02
CA THR A 160 -11.30 -5.87 7.53
C THR A 160 -10.67 -4.53 7.20
N ALA A 161 -9.71 -4.09 8.02
CA ALA A 161 -8.91 -2.89 7.79
C ALA A 161 -8.15 -2.93 6.46
N ARG A 162 -7.47 -4.05 6.20
CA ARG A 162 -6.72 -4.30 4.96
C ARG A 162 -7.62 -4.22 3.73
N ASP A 163 -8.78 -4.87 3.77
CA ASP A 163 -9.73 -4.84 2.65
C ASP A 163 -10.26 -3.42 2.39
N ILE A 164 -10.67 -2.71 3.43
CA ILE A 164 -11.15 -1.32 3.31
C ILE A 164 -10.09 -0.42 2.64
N LEU A 165 -8.84 -0.50 3.08
CA LEU A 165 -7.75 0.29 2.52
C LEU A 165 -7.41 -0.09 1.10
N GLY A 166 -7.37 -1.38 0.78
CA GLY A 166 -7.19 -1.85 -0.59
C GLY A 166 -8.26 -1.27 -1.52
N GLN A 167 -9.53 -1.28 -1.08
CA GLN A 167 -10.63 -0.72 -1.84
C GLN A 167 -10.58 0.81 -1.96
N VAL A 168 -10.16 1.53 -0.91
CA VAL A 168 -9.95 2.99 -0.96
C VAL A 168 -8.81 3.31 -1.93
N TYR A 169 -7.69 2.59 -1.85
CA TYR A 169 -6.55 2.78 -2.74
C TYR A 169 -6.93 2.56 -4.21
N GLU A 170 -7.64 1.47 -4.52
CA GLU A 170 -8.13 1.15 -5.87
C GLU A 170 -9.13 2.18 -6.39
N TYR A 171 -10.00 2.69 -5.52
CA TYR A 171 -10.90 3.79 -5.86
C TYR A 171 -10.13 5.07 -6.22
N PHE A 172 -9.16 5.48 -5.40
CA PHE A 172 -8.34 6.66 -5.69
C PHE A 172 -7.54 6.49 -6.99
N LEU A 173 -6.96 5.31 -7.21
CA LEU A 173 -6.25 4.95 -8.43
C LEU A 173 -7.14 5.10 -9.69
N GLY A 174 -8.38 4.59 -9.64
CA GLY A 174 -9.35 4.75 -10.73
C GLY A 174 -9.82 6.19 -10.93
N MET A 175 -9.99 6.96 -9.85
CA MET A 175 -10.36 8.37 -9.91
C MET A 175 -9.24 9.24 -10.50
N PHE A 176 -7.99 9.02 -10.10
CA PHE A 176 -6.83 9.69 -10.68
C PHE A 176 -6.65 9.34 -12.16
N ALA A 177 -6.78 8.06 -12.52
CA ALA A 177 -6.72 7.65 -13.92
C ALA A 177 -7.84 8.28 -14.76
N SER A 178 -9.05 8.39 -14.22
CA SER A 178 -10.17 9.07 -14.90
C SER A 178 -9.93 10.58 -15.07
N ALA A 179 -9.26 11.22 -14.10
CA ALA A 179 -8.88 12.62 -14.17
C ALA A 179 -7.75 12.86 -15.20
N GLU A 180 -6.77 11.96 -15.27
CA GLU A 180 -5.65 12.00 -16.24
C GLU A 180 -6.10 11.64 -17.66
N GLY A 181 -7.00 10.66 -17.82
CA GLY A 181 -7.51 10.16 -19.10
C GLY A 181 -8.27 11.20 -19.93
N LYS A 182 -8.77 12.29 -19.29
CA LYS A 182 -9.30 13.46 -20.00
C LYS A 182 -8.25 14.21 -20.83
N ARG A 183 -6.96 13.87 -20.67
CA ARG A 183 -5.80 14.51 -21.34
C ARG A 183 -4.93 13.53 -22.14
N GLY A 184 -5.36 12.29 -22.39
CA GLY A 184 -4.73 11.38 -23.35
C GLY A 184 -3.59 10.47 -22.82
N GLY A 185 -3.59 10.11 -21.52
CA GLY A 185 -2.61 9.19 -20.91
C GLY A 185 -3.06 7.72 -20.79
N GLN A 186 -2.10 6.81 -20.62
CA GLN A 186 -2.25 5.35 -20.54
C GLN A 186 -3.31 4.85 -19.52
N PHE A 187 -3.93 3.72 -19.87
CA PHE A 187 -5.27 3.31 -19.45
C PHE A 187 -5.31 2.52 -18.14
N TYR A 188 -6.08 3.01 -17.16
CA TYR A 188 -6.64 2.16 -16.11
C TYR A 188 -7.70 1.26 -16.73
N THR A 189 -7.55 -0.06 -16.58
CA THR A 189 -8.52 -1.02 -17.11
C THR A 189 -9.74 -1.06 -16.17
N PRO A 190 -10.96 -0.73 -16.64
CA PRO A 190 -12.16 -0.76 -15.80
C PRO A 190 -12.39 -2.14 -15.18
N ALA A 191 -12.89 -2.15 -13.95
CA ALA A 191 -13.08 -3.39 -13.17
C ALA A 191 -13.94 -4.45 -13.87
N SER A 192 -14.91 -4.05 -14.70
CA SER A 192 -15.74 -4.97 -15.48
C SER A 192 -14.92 -5.76 -16.51
N ILE A 193 -13.96 -5.12 -17.18
CA ILE A 193 -13.09 -5.75 -18.18
C ILE A 193 -12.10 -6.69 -17.47
N VAL A 194 -11.46 -6.21 -16.40
CA VAL A 194 -10.52 -7.01 -15.59
C VAL A 194 -11.20 -8.28 -15.07
N LYS A 195 -12.39 -8.16 -14.46
CA LYS A 195 -13.17 -9.31 -13.97
C LYS A 195 -13.48 -10.32 -15.06
N THR A 196 -13.87 -9.83 -16.24
CA THR A 196 -14.21 -10.69 -17.38
C THR A 196 -12.99 -11.45 -17.86
N LEU A 197 -11.85 -10.78 -18.06
CA LEU A 197 -10.62 -11.41 -18.53
C LEU A 197 -10.10 -12.44 -17.55
N VAL A 198 -10.07 -12.12 -16.26
CA VAL A 198 -9.65 -13.08 -15.22
C VAL A 198 -10.60 -14.29 -15.16
N ALA A 199 -11.91 -14.09 -15.27
CA ALA A 199 -12.87 -15.19 -15.26
C ALA A 199 -12.72 -16.11 -16.49
N VAL A 200 -12.39 -15.55 -17.65
CA VAL A 200 -12.10 -16.34 -18.87
C VAL A 200 -10.81 -17.14 -18.73
N LEU A 201 -9.76 -16.54 -18.17
CA LEU A 201 -8.48 -17.20 -17.94
C LEU A 201 -8.53 -18.25 -16.83
N ASN A 202 -9.40 -18.06 -15.84
CA ASN A 202 -9.68 -18.97 -14.75
C ASN A 202 -8.40 -19.45 -14.01
N PRO A 203 -7.58 -18.54 -13.45
CA PRO A 203 -6.34 -18.92 -12.78
C PRO A 203 -6.62 -19.63 -11.44
N HIS A 204 -5.99 -20.79 -11.23
CA HIS A 204 -6.06 -21.55 -9.96
C HIS A 204 -4.69 -21.87 -9.36
N SER A 205 -3.65 -21.99 -10.19
CA SER A 205 -2.28 -22.25 -9.76
C SER A 205 -1.28 -21.87 -10.84
N GLY A 206 0.00 -21.79 -10.48
CA GLY A 206 1.10 -21.56 -11.41
C GLY A 206 1.51 -20.09 -11.49
N LYS A 207 1.95 -19.65 -12.67
CA LYS A 207 2.48 -18.30 -12.87
C LYS A 207 1.44 -17.43 -13.59
N VAL A 208 1.09 -16.30 -13.01
CA VAL A 208 0.29 -15.25 -13.66
C VAL A 208 1.24 -14.15 -14.10
N TYR A 209 1.27 -13.87 -15.40
CA TYR A 209 2.17 -12.88 -15.98
C TYR A 209 1.39 -11.79 -16.74
N ASP A 210 1.67 -10.53 -16.43
CA ASP A 210 1.19 -9.38 -17.20
C ASP A 210 2.38 -8.50 -17.65
N PRO A 211 2.73 -8.51 -18.96
CA PRO A 211 3.89 -7.80 -19.49
C PRO A 211 3.74 -6.27 -19.51
N CYS A 212 2.54 -5.74 -19.28
CA CYS A 212 2.22 -4.32 -19.28
C CYS A 212 1.23 -4.04 -18.14
N CYS A 213 1.61 -4.40 -16.92
CA CYS A 213 0.68 -4.60 -15.81
C CYS A 213 -0.02 -3.33 -15.33
N GLY A 214 0.39 -2.15 -15.80
CA GLY A 214 -0.13 -0.89 -15.33
C GLY A 214 0.01 -0.83 -13.82
N SER A 215 -1.07 -0.48 -13.13
CA SER A 215 -1.14 -0.40 -11.67
C SER A 215 -1.45 -1.74 -10.98
N GLY A 216 -1.34 -2.88 -11.68
CA GLY A 216 -1.48 -4.22 -11.12
C GLY A 216 -2.92 -4.69 -10.90
N GLY A 217 -3.92 -4.06 -11.55
CA GLY A 217 -5.34 -4.40 -11.36
C GLY A 217 -5.69 -5.84 -11.74
N MET A 218 -5.05 -6.42 -12.77
CA MET A 218 -5.24 -7.82 -13.17
C MET A 218 -4.81 -8.80 -12.08
N PHE A 219 -3.70 -8.54 -11.40
CA PHE A 219 -3.20 -9.40 -10.32
C PHE A 219 -4.13 -9.36 -9.11
N VAL A 220 -4.58 -8.16 -8.71
CA VAL A 220 -5.55 -7.99 -7.62
C VAL A 220 -6.83 -8.80 -7.90
N GLN A 221 -7.32 -8.74 -9.14
CA GLN A 221 -8.52 -9.48 -9.51
C GLN A 221 -8.29 -10.99 -9.63
N SER A 222 -7.08 -11.42 -10.01
CA SER A 222 -6.70 -12.83 -10.06
C SER A 222 -6.71 -13.46 -8.67
N GLU A 223 -6.13 -12.79 -7.67
CA GLU A 223 -6.18 -13.24 -6.27
C GLU A 223 -7.61 -13.29 -5.73
N LYS A 224 -8.41 -12.23 -5.96
CA LYS A 224 -9.84 -12.22 -5.58
C LYS A 224 -10.62 -13.36 -6.25
N PHE A 225 -10.27 -13.71 -7.48
CA PHE A 225 -10.89 -14.82 -8.20
C PHE A 225 -10.54 -16.15 -7.53
N ILE A 226 -9.27 -16.40 -7.23
CA ILE A 226 -8.79 -17.61 -6.56
C ILE A 226 -9.48 -17.79 -5.20
N GLU A 227 -9.50 -16.75 -4.37
CA GLU A 227 -10.18 -16.75 -3.07
C GLU A 227 -11.68 -17.08 -3.20
N ALA A 228 -12.36 -16.47 -4.17
CA ALA A 228 -13.79 -16.71 -4.40
C ALA A 228 -14.10 -18.15 -4.89
N HIS A 229 -13.09 -18.88 -5.38
CA HIS A 229 -13.21 -20.26 -5.84
C HIS A 229 -12.55 -21.27 -4.88
N GLY A 230 -12.26 -20.85 -3.63
CA GLY A 230 -11.78 -21.72 -2.56
C GLY A 230 -10.27 -21.93 -2.52
N GLY A 231 -9.51 -21.22 -3.35
CA GLY A 231 -8.05 -21.16 -3.25
C GLY A 231 -7.57 -20.19 -2.17
N LYS A 232 -6.26 -20.05 -2.06
CA LYS A 232 -5.58 -19.21 -1.06
C LYS A 232 -4.62 -18.25 -1.73
N LEU A 233 -4.39 -17.12 -1.08
CA LEU A 233 -3.37 -16.17 -1.49
C LEU A 233 -1.99 -16.85 -1.54
N GLY A 234 -1.30 -16.70 -2.68
CA GLY A 234 -0.02 -17.37 -2.94
C GLY A 234 -0.12 -18.70 -3.70
N ASP A 235 -1.32 -19.20 -4.02
CA ASP A 235 -1.49 -20.35 -4.93
C ASP A 235 -0.97 -20.05 -6.35
N VAL A 236 -0.87 -18.75 -6.70
CA VAL A 236 -0.20 -18.27 -7.91
C VAL A 236 1.01 -17.41 -7.57
N SER A 237 2.00 -17.45 -8.46
CA SER A 237 3.14 -16.55 -8.44
C SER A 237 2.90 -15.40 -9.43
N ILE A 238 2.92 -14.17 -8.93
CA ILE A 238 2.66 -12.96 -9.72
C ILE A 238 3.96 -12.44 -10.35
N TYR A 239 3.96 -12.30 -11.67
CA TYR A 239 5.02 -11.68 -12.44
C TYR A 239 4.44 -10.52 -13.26
N GLY A 240 5.12 -9.38 -13.29
CA GLY A 240 4.66 -8.24 -14.06
C GLY A 240 5.79 -7.37 -14.59
N GLN A 241 5.48 -6.55 -15.59
CA GLN A 241 6.40 -5.53 -16.08
C GLN A 241 5.63 -4.26 -16.44
N GLU A 242 6.24 -3.12 -16.18
CA GLU A 242 5.69 -1.80 -16.50
C GLU A 242 6.83 -0.85 -16.84
N ALA A 243 6.72 -0.13 -17.95
CA ALA A 243 7.75 0.75 -18.46
C ALA A 243 7.75 2.10 -17.75
N ASN A 244 6.57 2.59 -17.37
CA ASN A 244 6.42 3.86 -16.70
C ASN A 244 6.86 3.74 -15.23
N PRO A 245 7.93 4.43 -14.78
CA PRO A 245 8.44 4.30 -13.42
C PRO A 245 7.41 4.63 -12.36
N THR A 246 6.55 5.59 -12.66
CA THR A 246 5.49 6.02 -11.75
C THR A 246 4.43 4.93 -11.61
N THR A 247 3.94 4.39 -12.72
CA THR A 247 2.90 3.35 -12.72
C THR A 247 3.43 2.05 -12.10
N TRP A 248 4.69 1.71 -12.34
CA TRP A 248 5.37 0.56 -11.75
C TRP A 248 5.38 0.62 -10.21
N ARG A 249 5.67 1.80 -9.63
CA ARG A 249 5.59 2.01 -8.16
C ARG A 249 4.17 1.87 -7.63
N LEU A 250 3.18 2.36 -8.38
CA LEU A 250 1.76 2.21 -8.01
C LEU A 250 1.35 0.74 -7.98
N ALA A 251 1.78 -0.07 -8.96
CA ALA A 251 1.55 -1.52 -8.94
C ALA A 251 2.16 -2.17 -7.71
N ALA A 252 3.44 -1.89 -7.43
CA ALA A 252 4.12 -2.45 -6.26
C ALA A 252 3.40 -2.12 -4.95
N MET A 253 3.02 -0.85 -4.75
CA MET A 253 2.23 -0.44 -3.57
C MET A 253 0.85 -1.10 -3.52
N ASN A 254 0.16 -1.23 -4.66
CA ASN A 254 -1.18 -1.79 -4.75
C ASN A 254 -1.22 -3.28 -4.36
N LEU A 255 -0.19 -4.04 -4.77
CA LEU A 255 0.00 -5.45 -4.42
C LEU A 255 0.42 -5.60 -2.95
N ALA A 256 1.36 -4.76 -2.50
CA ALA A 256 1.82 -4.73 -1.12
C ALA A 256 0.68 -4.42 -0.12
N ILE A 257 -0.23 -3.50 -0.43
CA ILE A 257 -1.43 -3.22 0.40
C ILE A 257 -2.33 -4.44 0.56
N ARG A 258 -2.30 -5.38 -0.38
CA ARG A 258 -3.12 -6.60 -0.32
C ARG A 258 -2.35 -7.80 0.22
N GLY A 259 -1.08 -7.63 0.57
CA GLY A 259 -0.22 -8.73 0.99
C GLY A 259 0.07 -9.73 -0.12
N ILE A 260 -0.09 -9.34 -1.39
CA ILE A 260 0.19 -10.17 -2.56
C ILE A 260 1.70 -10.13 -2.79
N ASP A 261 2.35 -11.30 -2.85
CA ASP A 261 3.75 -11.39 -3.25
C ASP A 261 3.88 -11.21 -4.77
N PHE A 262 4.92 -10.50 -5.21
CA PHE A 262 5.08 -10.13 -6.61
C PHE A 262 6.54 -10.05 -7.05
N ASN A 263 6.76 -10.25 -8.35
CA ASN A 263 7.99 -9.93 -9.04
C ASN A 263 7.69 -9.00 -10.24
N LEU A 264 7.92 -7.70 -10.07
CA LEU A 264 7.69 -6.70 -11.12
C LEU A 264 8.94 -6.41 -11.99
N GLY A 265 9.96 -7.27 -11.91
CA GLY A 265 11.28 -6.99 -12.48
C GLY A 265 12.17 -6.18 -11.54
N ARG A 266 13.41 -5.90 -11.96
CA ARG A 266 14.41 -5.17 -11.17
C ARG A 266 14.18 -3.66 -11.20
N GLU A 267 13.62 -3.17 -12.30
CA GLU A 267 13.38 -1.76 -12.56
C GLU A 267 12.24 -1.60 -13.59
N PRO A 268 11.58 -0.44 -13.63
CA PRO A 268 10.65 -0.12 -14.70
C PRO A 268 11.37 -0.12 -16.05
N ALA A 269 10.84 -0.88 -17.01
CA ALA A 269 11.50 -1.11 -18.28
C ALA A 269 10.49 -1.42 -19.39
N ASP A 270 10.80 -1.00 -20.61
CA ASP A 270 10.04 -1.38 -21.80
C ASP A 270 10.18 -2.89 -22.07
N THR A 271 9.03 -3.57 -22.23
CA THR A 271 8.97 -5.03 -22.36
C THR A 271 9.63 -5.56 -23.64
N PHE A 272 9.65 -4.77 -24.71
CA PHE A 272 10.32 -5.16 -25.95
C PHE A 272 11.83 -4.94 -25.88
N VAL A 273 12.26 -3.81 -25.32
CA VAL A 273 13.68 -3.42 -25.29
C VAL A 273 14.44 -4.15 -24.19
N LEU A 274 13.83 -4.31 -23.01
CA LEU A 274 14.45 -4.92 -21.84
C LEU A 274 13.44 -5.80 -21.11
N ASN A 275 13.30 -7.04 -21.59
CA ASN A 275 12.53 -8.07 -20.89
C ASN A 275 13.13 -8.35 -19.51
N GLN A 276 12.36 -8.08 -18.46
CA GLN A 276 12.72 -8.31 -17.05
C GLN A 276 12.56 -9.77 -16.61
N HIS A 277 11.79 -10.56 -17.36
CA HIS A 277 11.44 -11.95 -17.08
C HIS A 277 11.87 -12.83 -18.25
N LYS A 278 13.18 -13.01 -18.40
CA LYS A 278 13.76 -13.94 -19.37
C LYS A 278 13.55 -15.38 -18.89
N ASP A 279 13.33 -16.28 -19.85
CA ASP A 279 13.13 -17.72 -19.62
C ASP A 279 14.25 -18.36 -18.77
#